data_AF-A0A3R9AHJ1-F1
#
_entry.id   AF-A0A3R9AHJ1-F1
#
_cell.length_a   1.000
_cell.length_b   1.000
_cell.length_c   1.000
_cell.angle_alpha   90.00
_cell.angle_beta   90.00
_cell.angle_gamma   90.00
#
_symmetry.space_group_name_H-M   'P 1'
#
loop_
_entity.id
_entity.type
_entity.pdbx_description
1 polymer ?
#
loop_
_entity_poly.entity_id
_entity_poly.type
_entity_poly.pdbx_seq_one_letter_code
_entity_poly.pdbx_strand_id
1 'polypeptide(L)'
;MSVVEVLREYSEVWKLFGQMPDSATVNSELASVFLGISIKTLARYRQNGGGPPYIQYQAEDTKARNQRVLYVLGDLRVWRDGYKVVSTMQAAQVRGLAFNSLIDFTKEHPFVITNKIILKSKIKRLGVRYSDTEIYDDVILGHILCVEETLLTSKISNNDLQVIWISIEEALKKHWEHNDNKNIFLECFKLCSQEIITNAEIISDYNFLKQQLR
;
A
#
# COMPACT_ATOMS: atom_id res chain seq x y z
N MET A 1 10.10 -6.48 -33.42
CA MET A 1 11.17 -6.01 -32.52
C MET A 1 11.39 -7.11 -31.50
N SER A 2 12.61 -7.63 -31.39
CA SER A 2 12.93 -8.66 -30.40
C SER A 2 13.02 -8.05 -28.99
N VAL A 3 12.80 -8.87 -27.95
CA VAL A 3 12.93 -8.45 -26.54
C VAL A 3 14.32 -7.84 -26.28
N VAL A 4 15.35 -8.34 -26.95
CA VAL A 4 16.74 -7.85 -26.82
C VAL A 4 16.92 -6.45 -27.43
N GLU A 5 16.28 -6.16 -28.56
CA GLU A 5 16.32 -4.82 -29.19
C GLU A 5 15.62 -3.79 -28.31
N VAL A 6 14.44 -4.15 -27.77
CA VAL A 6 13.70 -3.31 -26.82
C VAL A 6 14.56 -2.99 -25.59
N LEU A 7 15.23 -4.01 -25.01
CA LEU A 7 16.12 -3.81 -23.87
C LEU A 7 17.35 -2.93 -24.19
N ARG A 8 17.88 -2.99 -25.42
CA ARG A 8 19.00 -2.12 -25.86
C ARG A 8 18.56 -0.66 -25.99
N GLU A 9 17.42 -0.41 -26.63
CA GLU A 9 16.84 0.93 -26.73
C GLU A 9 16.57 1.52 -25.34
N TYR A 10 16.04 0.71 -24.41
CA TYR A 10 15.92 1.12 -23.02
C TYR A 10 17.28 1.40 -22.37
N SER A 11 18.31 0.57 -22.57
CA SER A 11 19.63 0.81 -21.97
C SER A 11 20.22 2.19 -22.33
N GLU A 12 20.06 2.62 -23.58
CA GLU A 12 20.55 3.94 -24.03
C GLU A 12 19.77 5.09 -23.40
N VAL A 13 18.44 5.00 -23.40
CA VAL A 13 17.58 6.00 -22.76
C VAL A 13 17.88 6.12 -21.26
N TRP A 14 18.11 4.99 -20.59
CA TRP A 14 18.41 4.97 -19.16
C TRP A 14 19.82 5.50 -18.86
N LYS A 15 20.80 5.27 -19.73
CA LYS A 15 22.12 5.91 -19.62
C LYS A 15 22.02 7.43 -19.74
N LEU A 16 21.21 7.93 -20.68
CA LEU A 16 20.99 9.36 -20.86
C LEU A 16 20.37 10.01 -19.61
N PHE A 17 19.33 9.42 -19.04
CA PHE A 17 18.76 9.91 -17.78
C PHE A 17 19.68 9.70 -16.56
N GLY A 18 20.51 8.67 -16.56
CA GLY A 18 21.46 8.40 -15.48
C GLY A 18 22.63 9.38 -15.42
N GLN A 19 23.03 9.93 -16.57
CA GLN A 19 24.14 10.89 -16.68
C GLN A 19 23.71 12.34 -16.49
N MET A 20 22.42 12.65 -16.57
CA MET A 20 21.91 14.00 -16.32
C MET A 20 21.99 14.35 -14.83
N PRO A 21 22.54 15.53 -14.47
CA PRO A 21 22.60 15.98 -13.09
C PRO A 21 21.19 16.27 -12.55
N ASP A 22 21.02 16.23 -11.22
CA ASP A 22 19.72 16.47 -10.60
C ASP A 22 19.16 17.87 -10.85
N SER A 23 20.03 18.86 -11.09
CA SER A 23 19.64 20.22 -11.47
C SER A 23 19.16 20.35 -12.92
N ALA A 24 19.26 19.30 -13.74
CA ALA A 24 18.81 19.34 -15.12
C ALA A 24 17.30 19.61 -15.21
N THR A 25 16.92 20.47 -16.15
CA THR A 25 15.50 20.76 -16.42
C THR A 25 15.04 20.04 -17.68
N VAL A 26 13.87 19.42 -17.61
CA VAL A 26 13.27 18.64 -18.70
C VAL A 26 11.84 19.11 -18.98
N ASN A 27 11.37 18.93 -20.21
CA ASN A 27 10.01 19.28 -20.59
C ASN A 27 9.01 18.21 -20.10
N SER A 28 7.71 18.47 -20.29
CA SER A 28 6.64 17.53 -19.89
C SER A 28 6.73 16.17 -20.60
N GLU A 29 7.23 16.11 -21.83
CA GLU A 29 7.36 14.86 -22.59
C GLU A 29 8.42 13.97 -21.96
N LEU A 30 9.65 14.48 -21.79
CA LEU A 30 10.75 13.77 -21.16
C LEU A 30 10.45 13.42 -19.70
N ALA A 31 9.78 14.30 -18.95
CA ALA A 31 9.33 14.00 -17.59
C ALA A 31 8.34 12.82 -17.57
N SER A 32 7.39 12.78 -18.52
CA SER A 32 6.43 11.67 -18.61
C SER A 32 7.11 10.34 -18.97
N VAL A 33 8.11 10.37 -19.85
CA VAL A 33 8.94 9.21 -20.18
C VAL A 33 9.74 8.75 -18.96
N PHE A 34 10.40 9.66 -18.26
CA PHE A 34 11.18 9.34 -17.06
C PHE A 34 10.34 8.69 -15.95
N LEU A 35 9.10 9.16 -15.76
CA LEU A 35 8.17 8.62 -14.76
C LEU A 35 7.41 7.36 -15.23
N GLY A 36 7.52 7.00 -16.51
CA GLY A 36 6.78 5.85 -17.07
C GLY A 36 5.26 6.07 -17.12
N ILE A 37 4.78 7.30 -17.28
CA ILE A 37 3.35 7.63 -17.34
C ILE A 37 3.01 8.41 -18.61
N SER A 38 1.73 8.44 -19.00
CA SER A 38 1.31 9.25 -20.14
C SER A 38 1.42 10.75 -19.84
N ILE A 39 1.69 11.56 -20.88
CA ILE A 39 1.72 13.03 -20.75
C ILE A 39 0.37 13.60 -20.26
N LYS A 40 -0.75 12.93 -20.59
CA LYS A 40 -2.09 13.27 -20.10
C LYS A 40 -2.21 13.02 -18.60
N THR A 41 -1.67 11.90 -18.11
CA THR A 41 -1.62 11.57 -16.68
C THR A 41 -0.81 12.61 -15.91
N LEU A 42 0.36 12.98 -16.44
CA LEU A 42 1.21 14.01 -15.82
C LEU A 42 0.51 15.38 -15.77
N ALA A 43 -0.18 15.76 -16.85
CA ALA A 43 -0.97 16.99 -16.87
C ALA A 43 -2.12 16.97 -15.84
N ARG A 44 -2.81 15.84 -15.69
CA ARG A 44 -3.85 15.65 -14.68
C ARG A 44 -3.28 15.75 -13.25
N TYR A 45 -2.12 15.14 -12.99
CA TYR A 45 -1.47 15.24 -11.69
C TYR A 45 -1.10 16.68 -11.33
N ARG A 46 -0.63 17.48 -12.29
CA ARG A 46 -0.44 18.92 -12.06
C ARG A 46 -1.74 19.64 -11.72
N GLN A 47 -2.81 19.38 -12.49
CA GLN A 47 -4.11 20.03 -12.29
C GLN A 47 -4.69 19.74 -10.90
N ASN A 48 -4.46 18.54 -10.37
CA ASN A 48 -5.00 18.09 -9.08
C ASN A 48 -4.03 18.29 -7.91
N GLY A 49 -2.84 18.86 -8.13
CA GLY A 49 -1.83 19.03 -7.09
C GLY A 49 -1.15 17.73 -6.60
N GLY A 50 -1.31 16.61 -7.30
CA GLY A 50 -0.73 15.31 -6.92
C GLY A 50 0.59 14.95 -7.64
N GLY A 51 1.04 15.81 -8.56
CA GLY A 51 2.22 15.57 -9.39
C GLY A 51 3.52 16.07 -8.76
N PRO A 52 4.67 15.77 -9.40
CA PRO A 52 5.94 16.34 -9.00
C PRO A 52 5.93 17.87 -9.14
N PRO A 53 6.74 18.58 -8.35
CA PRO A 53 6.98 20.01 -8.51
C PRO A 53 7.36 20.36 -9.95
N TYR A 54 6.94 21.53 -10.41
CA TYR A 54 7.21 22.00 -11.76
C TYR A 54 7.53 23.49 -11.76
N ILE A 55 8.33 23.90 -12.74
CA ILE A 55 8.65 25.29 -13.02
C ILE A 55 7.71 25.76 -14.10
N GLN A 56 7.04 26.88 -13.83
CA GLN A 56 6.27 27.63 -14.81
C GLN A 56 6.67 29.10 -14.71
N TYR A 57 7.38 29.59 -15.72
CA TYR A 57 7.78 30.99 -15.77
C TYR A 57 6.57 31.86 -16.05
N GLN A 58 6.26 32.76 -15.11
CA GLN A 58 5.25 33.78 -15.30
C GLN A 58 5.85 34.86 -16.20
N ALA A 59 5.34 35.02 -17.40
CA ALA A 59 5.68 36.18 -18.23
C ALA A 59 4.91 37.40 -17.71
N GLU A 60 5.64 38.45 -17.32
CA GLU A 60 5.12 39.66 -16.65
C GLU A 60 3.90 40.29 -17.36
N ASP A 61 3.87 40.20 -18.69
CA ASP A 61 2.85 40.85 -19.53
C ASP A 61 1.75 39.92 -20.06
N THR A 62 1.71 38.63 -19.66
CA THR A 62 0.73 37.68 -20.22
C THR A 62 -0.02 36.86 -19.18
N LYS A 63 -1.36 36.92 -19.23
CA LYS A 63 -2.27 36.03 -18.49
C LYS A 63 -2.53 34.70 -19.22
N ALA A 64 -1.68 34.36 -20.20
CA ALA A 64 -1.89 33.19 -21.05
C ALA A 64 -1.69 31.90 -20.25
N ARG A 65 -2.70 31.03 -20.26
CA ARG A 65 -2.69 29.76 -19.52
C ARG A 65 -1.69 28.72 -20.09
N ASN A 66 -1.29 28.86 -21.35
CA ASN A 66 -0.47 27.89 -22.08
C ASN A 66 1.04 28.14 -21.92
N GLN A 67 1.49 28.49 -20.72
CA GLN A 67 2.92 28.65 -20.47
C GLN A 67 3.64 27.31 -20.45
N ARG A 68 4.92 27.34 -20.84
CA ARG A 68 5.76 26.15 -20.87
C ARG A 68 5.99 25.63 -19.45
N VAL A 69 5.79 24.33 -19.28
CA VAL A 69 6.00 23.62 -18.01
C VAL A 69 7.30 22.82 -18.10
N LEU A 70 8.18 23.04 -17.14
CA LEU A 70 9.45 22.33 -16.99
C LEU A 70 9.49 21.61 -15.63
N TYR A 71 10.35 20.60 -15.55
CA TYR A 71 10.57 19.79 -14.36
C TYR A 71 12.06 19.70 -14.06
N VAL A 72 12.42 19.74 -12.78
CA VAL A 72 13.79 19.47 -12.32
C VAL A 72 13.94 17.96 -12.15
N LEU A 73 15.01 17.37 -12.70
CA LEU A 73 15.19 15.92 -12.70
C LEU A 73 15.33 15.35 -11.28
N GLY A 74 15.99 16.07 -10.37
CA GLY A 74 16.09 15.72 -8.96
C GLY A 74 14.71 15.60 -8.29
N ASP A 75 13.81 16.57 -8.54
CA ASP A 75 12.44 16.52 -8.00
C ASP A 75 11.64 15.34 -8.55
N LEU A 76 11.84 15.00 -9.84
CA LEU A 76 11.23 13.82 -10.44
C LEU A 76 11.72 12.52 -9.79
N ARG A 77 13.02 12.43 -9.45
CA ARG A 77 13.59 11.28 -8.73
C ARG A 77 12.98 11.16 -7.34
N VAL A 78 12.98 12.25 -6.57
CA VAL A 78 12.41 12.29 -5.21
C VAL A 78 10.94 11.92 -5.23
N TRP A 79 10.16 12.51 -6.13
CA TRP A 79 8.74 12.20 -6.26
C TRP A 79 8.52 10.73 -6.61
N ARG A 80 9.20 10.19 -7.62
CA ARG A 80 9.09 8.77 -8.01
C ARG A 80 9.45 7.84 -6.85
N ASP A 81 10.52 8.16 -6.13
CA ASP A 81 11.00 7.35 -5.02
C ASP A 81 10.03 7.36 -3.83
N GLY A 82 9.31 8.46 -3.62
CA GLY A 82 8.21 8.55 -2.65
C GLY A 82 6.98 7.69 -2.97
N TYR A 83 6.84 7.19 -4.20
CA TYR A 83 5.76 6.27 -4.62
C TYR A 83 6.19 4.80 -4.60
N LYS A 84 7.41 4.48 -4.18
CA LYS A 84 7.86 3.09 -4.04
C LYS A 84 7.11 2.42 -2.89
N VAL A 85 6.54 1.26 -3.19
CA VAL A 85 5.90 0.36 -2.23
C VAL A 85 6.52 -1.02 -2.36
N VAL A 86 6.65 -1.74 -1.25
CA VAL A 86 7.31 -3.06 -1.19
C VAL A 86 6.31 -4.21 -1.14
N SER A 87 5.01 -3.92 -0.97
CA SER A 87 3.96 -4.94 -0.97
C SER A 87 2.63 -4.41 -1.50
N THR A 88 1.76 -5.32 -1.96
CA THR A 88 0.39 -5.01 -2.40
C THR A 88 -0.44 -4.40 -1.26
N MET A 89 -0.22 -4.84 -0.01
CA MET A 89 -0.87 -4.26 1.17
C MET A 89 -0.47 -2.80 1.37
N GLN A 90 0.84 -2.49 1.33
CA GLN A 90 1.31 -1.11 1.44
C GLN A 90 0.75 -0.24 0.31
N ALA A 91 0.68 -0.78 -0.92
CA ALA A 91 0.07 -0.07 -2.04
C ALA A 91 -1.42 0.23 -1.81
N ALA A 92 -2.15 -0.67 -1.18
CA ALA A 92 -3.55 -0.46 -0.82
C ALA A 92 -3.70 0.57 0.31
N GLN A 93 -2.84 0.53 1.33
CA GLN A 93 -2.83 1.51 2.43
C GLN A 93 -2.57 2.93 1.93
N VAL A 94 -1.53 3.13 1.11
CA VAL A 94 -1.20 4.45 0.52
C VAL A 94 -2.37 5.02 -0.31
N ARG A 95 -3.19 4.15 -0.91
CA ARG A 95 -4.38 4.55 -1.68
C ARG A 95 -5.63 4.72 -0.82
N GLY A 96 -5.56 4.48 0.48
CA GLY A 96 -6.72 4.41 1.38
C GLY A 96 -7.71 3.31 1.03
N LEU A 97 -7.25 2.28 0.32
CA LEU A 97 -8.00 1.06 0.01
C LEU A 97 -7.81 -0.01 1.10
N ALA A 98 -6.90 0.24 2.05
CA ALA A 98 -6.66 -0.59 3.22
C ALA A 98 -6.50 0.30 4.47
N PHE A 99 -6.44 -0.35 5.63
CA PHE A 99 -6.64 0.19 6.99
C PHE A 99 -5.83 1.46 7.28
N ASN A 100 -6.54 2.58 7.48
CA ASN A 100 -5.95 3.89 7.80
C ASN A 100 -6.28 4.35 9.23
N SER A 101 -7.19 3.67 9.91
CA SER A 101 -7.64 4.00 11.27
C SER A 101 -8.17 2.78 11.99
N LEU A 102 -8.27 2.82 13.32
CA LEU A 102 -8.83 1.70 14.11
C LEU A 102 -10.25 1.31 13.69
N ILE A 103 -11.06 2.26 13.21
CA ILE A 103 -12.42 1.94 12.75
C ILE A 103 -12.39 1.06 11.49
N ASP A 104 -11.31 1.08 10.71
CA ASP A 104 -11.18 0.21 9.55
C ASP A 104 -10.93 -1.25 9.94
N PHE A 105 -10.43 -1.49 11.16
CA PHE A 105 -10.26 -2.84 11.71
C PHE A 105 -11.55 -3.45 12.23
N THR A 106 -12.57 -2.63 12.50
CA THR A 106 -13.90 -3.09 12.94
C THR A 106 -14.87 -3.28 11.77
N LYS A 107 -14.58 -2.71 10.59
CA LYS A 107 -15.33 -2.96 9.36
C LYS A 107 -15.12 -4.39 8.86
N GLU A 108 -16.13 -4.94 8.21
CA GLU A 108 -16.02 -6.26 7.59
C GLU A 108 -15.13 -6.21 6.35
N HIS A 109 -14.25 -7.20 6.24
CA HIS A 109 -13.35 -7.40 5.11
C HIS A 109 -13.43 -8.85 4.60
N PRO A 110 -13.19 -9.07 3.30
CA PRO A 110 -13.27 -10.40 2.69
C PRO A 110 -12.01 -11.23 2.94
N PHE A 111 -12.18 -12.37 3.61
CA PHE A 111 -11.14 -13.37 3.84
C PHE A 111 -11.49 -14.69 3.15
N VAL A 112 -10.52 -15.25 2.44
CA VAL A 112 -10.64 -16.58 1.84
C VAL A 112 -10.42 -17.62 2.94
N ILE A 113 -11.35 -18.57 3.05
CA ILE A 113 -11.31 -19.62 4.07
C ILE A 113 -11.27 -21.01 3.44
N THR A 114 -10.92 -21.99 4.26
CA THR A 114 -11.09 -23.41 3.96
C THR A 114 -11.45 -24.15 5.24
N ASN A 115 -12.35 -25.11 5.12
CA ASN A 115 -12.72 -25.96 6.26
C ASN A 115 -11.62 -26.99 6.47
N LYS A 116 -11.04 -27.02 7.67
CA LYS A 116 -10.02 -28.00 8.04
C LYS A 116 -10.31 -28.59 9.42
N ILE A 117 -9.88 -29.83 9.58
CA ILE A 117 -9.79 -30.47 10.88
C ILE A 117 -8.54 -29.96 11.59
N ILE A 118 -8.72 -29.33 12.75
CA ILE A 118 -7.64 -28.86 13.61
C ILE A 118 -7.55 -29.77 14.83
N LEU A 119 -6.36 -30.32 15.07
CA LEU A 119 -6.06 -31.06 16.29
C LEU A 119 -5.98 -30.11 17.48
N LYS A 120 -6.74 -30.38 18.55
CA LYS A 120 -6.71 -29.59 19.80
C LYS A 120 -5.32 -29.44 20.40
N SER A 121 -4.41 -30.39 20.19
CA SER A 121 -3.01 -30.31 20.65
C SER A 121 -2.24 -29.12 20.06
N LYS A 122 -2.65 -28.57 18.91
CA LYS A 122 -2.09 -27.34 18.32
C LYS A 122 -2.70 -26.06 18.90
N ILE A 123 -3.81 -26.16 19.64
CA ILE A 123 -4.51 -25.03 20.28
C ILE A 123 -3.91 -24.81 21.68
N LYS A 124 -2.72 -24.19 21.75
CA LYS A 124 -2.04 -23.86 23.03
C LYS A 124 -2.82 -22.94 23.98
N ARG A 125 -4.00 -22.43 23.60
CA ARG A 125 -4.71 -21.33 24.27
C ARG A 125 -5.77 -21.74 25.28
N LEU A 126 -6.20 -22.99 25.30
CA LEU A 126 -7.21 -23.47 26.24
C LEU A 126 -6.56 -24.62 26.99
N GLY A 127 -6.45 -24.54 28.32
CA GLY A 127 -5.82 -25.54 29.19
C GLY A 127 -6.54 -26.90 29.23
N VAL A 128 -6.79 -27.48 28.05
CA VAL A 128 -7.52 -28.72 27.83
C VAL A 128 -6.54 -29.86 27.98
N ARG A 129 -6.74 -30.67 29.03
CA ARG A 129 -6.03 -31.94 29.20
C ARG A 129 -6.46 -32.89 28.08
N TYR A 130 -5.47 -33.53 27.47
CA TYR A 130 -5.51 -34.57 26.44
C TYR A 130 -6.89 -35.22 26.25
N SER A 131 -7.60 -34.75 25.23
CA SER A 131 -8.59 -35.55 24.50
C SER A 131 -8.44 -35.21 23.03
N ASP A 132 -8.08 -36.22 22.23
CA ASP A 132 -7.92 -36.14 20.78
C ASP A 132 -9.29 -35.95 20.11
N THR A 133 -9.82 -34.75 20.23
CA THR A 133 -11.04 -34.34 19.55
C THR A 133 -10.66 -33.36 18.45
N GLU A 134 -10.74 -33.86 17.23
CA GLU A 134 -10.75 -33.09 16.00
C GLU A 134 -11.82 -32.00 16.06
N ILE A 135 -11.45 -30.75 15.80
CA ILE A 135 -12.41 -29.65 15.66
C ILE A 135 -12.43 -29.27 14.18
N TYR A 136 -13.62 -29.17 13.59
CA TYR A 136 -13.81 -28.51 12.31
C TYR A 136 -13.84 -27.00 12.53
N ASP A 137 -12.91 -26.28 11.92
CA ASP A 137 -12.87 -24.82 11.97
C ASP A 137 -12.56 -24.23 10.59
N ASP A 138 -13.02 -23.00 10.39
CA ASP A 138 -12.74 -22.21 9.21
C ASP A 138 -11.32 -21.64 9.35
N VAL A 139 -10.39 -22.17 8.57
CA VAL A 139 -9.01 -21.67 8.53
C VAL A 139 -8.89 -20.60 7.47
N ILE A 140 -8.39 -19.43 7.87
CA ILE A 140 -8.13 -18.32 6.95
C ILE A 140 -6.89 -18.63 6.11
N LEU A 141 -7.06 -18.66 4.79
CA LEU A 141 -5.97 -18.76 3.83
C LEU A 141 -5.30 -17.38 3.63
N GLY A 142 -6.11 -16.33 3.62
CA GLY A 142 -5.65 -14.96 3.63
C GLY A 142 -6.77 -13.98 3.26
N HIS A 143 -6.45 -12.69 3.31
CA HIS A 143 -7.32 -11.65 2.78
C HIS A 143 -7.32 -11.66 1.25
N ILE A 144 -8.44 -11.30 0.60
CA ILE A 144 -8.55 -11.35 -0.87
C ILE A 144 -7.47 -10.54 -1.61
N LEU A 145 -6.93 -9.49 -0.97
CA LEU A 145 -5.86 -8.64 -1.52
C LEU A 145 -4.44 -9.17 -1.28
N CYS A 146 -4.28 -10.21 -0.46
CA CYS A 146 -2.98 -10.77 -0.07
C CYS A 146 -2.80 -12.24 -0.44
N VAL A 147 -3.90 -12.95 -0.72
CA VAL A 147 -3.84 -14.33 -1.19
C VAL A 147 -3.17 -14.37 -2.57
N GLU A 148 -2.31 -15.37 -2.78
CA GLU A 148 -1.68 -15.58 -4.08
C GLU A 148 -2.71 -15.79 -5.20
N GLU A 149 -2.48 -15.15 -6.33
CA GLU A 149 -3.38 -15.21 -7.48
C GLU A 149 -3.59 -16.63 -8.00
N THR A 150 -2.54 -17.46 -7.95
CA THR A 150 -2.57 -18.89 -8.31
C THR A 150 -3.56 -19.67 -7.43
N LEU A 151 -3.50 -19.45 -6.10
CA LEU A 151 -4.43 -20.05 -5.15
C LEU A 151 -5.87 -19.60 -5.44
N LEU A 152 -6.07 -18.29 -5.63
CA LEU A 152 -7.40 -17.72 -5.90
C LEU A 152 -7.99 -18.29 -7.20
N THR A 153 -7.21 -18.34 -8.27
CA THR A 153 -7.62 -18.87 -9.58
C THR A 153 -7.96 -20.35 -9.50
N SER A 154 -7.17 -21.13 -8.76
CA SER A 154 -7.45 -22.56 -8.55
C SER A 154 -8.77 -22.78 -7.80
N LYS A 155 -9.04 -21.98 -6.76
CA LYS A 155 -10.27 -22.05 -5.96
C LYS A 155 -11.50 -21.65 -6.75
N ILE A 156 -11.38 -20.62 -7.58
CA ILE A 156 -12.45 -20.20 -8.49
C ILE A 156 -12.73 -21.28 -9.54
N SER A 157 -11.67 -21.82 -10.17
CA SER A 157 -11.81 -22.83 -11.24
C SER A 157 -12.44 -24.12 -10.73
N ASN A 158 -12.13 -24.51 -9.49
CA ASN A 158 -12.70 -25.69 -8.84
C ASN A 158 -14.06 -25.43 -8.18
N ASN A 159 -14.59 -24.20 -8.25
CA ASN A 159 -15.83 -23.78 -7.58
C ASN A 159 -15.82 -24.00 -6.05
N ASP A 160 -14.63 -23.93 -5.45
CA ASP A 160 -14.36 -24.18 -4.02
C ASP A 160 -13.98 -22.89 -3.27
N LEU A 161 -14.19 -21.72 -3.89
CA LEU A 161 -13.89 -20.44 -3.27
C LEU A 161 -14.91 -20.13 -2.18
N GLN A 162 -14.47 -20.19 -0.92
CA GLN A 162 -15.24 -19.75 0.23
C GLN A 162 -14.67 -18.45 0.77
N VAL A 163 -15.54 -17.46 0.94
CA VAL A 163 -15.18 -16.14 1.46
C VAL A 163 -16.06 -15.84 2.67
N ILE A 164 -15.43 -15.42 3.76
CA ILE A 164 -16.10 -14.91 4.94
C ILE A 164 -15.86 -13.40 5.06
N TRP A 165 -16.88 -12.67 5.47
CA TRP A 165 -16.81 -11.23 5.74
C TRP A 165 -16.80 -11.03 7.24
N ILE A 166 -15.64 -10.65 7.78
CA ILE A 166 -15.45 -10.41 9.21
C ILE A 166 -14.51 -9.24 9.41
N SER A 167 -14.54 -8.65 10.60
CA SER A 167 -13.56 -7.65 10.98
C SER A 167 -12.15 -8.25 11.10
N ILE A 168 -11.12 -7.41 11.00
CA ILE A 168 -9.74 -7.89 11.17
C ILE A 168 -9.52 -8.38 12.60
N GLU A 169 -10.13 -7.71 13.57
CA GLU A 169 -10.05 -8.14 14.97
C GLU A 169 -10.53 -9.59 15.12
N GLU A 170 -11.67 -9.92 14.51
CA GLU A 170 -12.21 -11.28 14.50
C GLU A 170 -11.33 -12.23 13.67
N ALA A 171 -10.81 -11.78 12.52
CA ALA A 171 -9.89 -12.57 11.71
C ALA A 171 -8.60 -12.92 12.46
N LEU A 172 -8.05 -12.00 13.26
CA LEU A 172 -6.86 -12.23 14.08
C LEU A 172 -7.08 -13.24 15.20
N LYS A 173 -8.33 -13.41 15.67
CA LYS A 173 -8.73 -14.43 16.65
C LYS A 173 -8.83 -15.83 16.03
N LYS A 174 -9.11 -15.94 14.73
CA LYS A 174 -9.20 -17.21 13.99
C LYS A 174 -7.84 -17.87 13.70
N HIS A 175 -7.92 -19.13 13.26
CA HIS A 175 -6.77 -19.88 12.75
C HIS A 175 -6.42 -19.44 11.32
N TRP A 176 -5.13 -19.32 11.05
CA TRP A 176 -4.59 -18.98 9.73
C TRP A 176 -3.73 -20.13 9.25
N GLU A 177 -3.81 -20.42 7.95
CA GLU A 177 -2.98 -21.44 7.31
C GLU A 177 -1.50 -21.02 7.35
N HIS A 178 -1.26 -19.75 7.03
CA HIS A 178 0.08 -19.16 6.97
C HIS A 178 0.18 -17.99 7.94
N ASN A 179 1.10 -18.10 8.90
CA ASN A 179 1.34 -17.03 9.88
C ASN A 179 1.84 -15.75 9.21
N ASP A 180 2.54 -15.83 8.08
CA ASP A 180 3.05 -14.65 7.37
C ASP A 180 1.90 -13.74 6.92
N ASN A 181 0.84 -14.33 6.35
CA ASN A 181 -0.37 -13.60 5.98
C ASN A 181 -1.03 -12.95 7.20
N LYS A 182 -1.09 -13.66 8.33
CA LYS A 182 -1.61 -13.11 9.59
C LYS A 182 -0.75 -11.96 10.12
N ASN A 183 0.57 -12.08 10.03
CA ASN A 183 1.53 -11.12 10.56
C ASN A 183 1.41 -9.76 9.87
N ILE A 184 1.09 -9.72 8.57
CA ILE A 184 0.81 -8.47 7.84
C ILE A 184 -0.30 -7.66 8.55
N PHE A 185 -1.43 -8.30 8.87
CA PHE A 185 -2.55 -7.64 9.56
C PHE A 185 -2.22 -7.31 11.01
N LEU A 186 -1.47 -8.18 11.68
CA LEU A 186 -1.06 -7.97 13.07
C LEU A 186 -0.10 -6.77 13.19
N GLU A 187 0.84 -6.61 12.26
CA GLU A 187 1.76 -5.47 12.21
C GLU A 187 1.00 -4.18 11.92
N CYS A 188 0.08 -4.18 10.94
CA CYS A 188 -0.78 -3.03 10.67
C CYS A 188 -1.59 -2.64 11.92
N PHE A 189 -2.21 -3.62 12.60
CA PHE A 189 -2.97 -3.38 13.82
C PHE A 189 -2.12 -2.78 14.94
N LYS A 190 -0.91 -3.30 15.15
CA LYS A 190 0.05 -2.77 16.14
C LYS A 190 0.47 -1.34 15.82
N LEU A 191 0.81 -1.05 14.57
CA LEU A 191 1.21 0.29 14.13
C LEU A 191 0.10 1.30 14.36
N CYS A 192 -1.13 1.00 13.91
CA CYS A 192 -2.28 1.89 14.11
C CYS A 192 -2.61 2.08 15.60
N SER A 193 -2.48 1.02 16.41
CA SER A 193 -2.71 1.12 17.86
C SER A 193 -1.67 2.01 18.54
N GLN A 194 -0.39 1.87 18.16
CA GLN A 194 0.71 2.65 18.73
C GLN A 194 0.57 4.14 18.41
N GLU A 195 0.23 4.47 17.16
CA GLU A 195 0.00 5.86 16.72
C GLU A 195 -1.09 6.54 17.57
N ILE A 196 -2.17 5.82 17.89
CA ILE A 196 -3.28 6.35 18.69
C ILE A 196 -2.88 6.56 20.15
N ILE A 197 -2.12 5.61 20.74
CA ILE A 197 -1.60 5.76 22.10
C ILE A 197 -0.71 7.00 22.18
N THR A 198 0.23 7.16 21.25
CA THR A 198 1.12 8.31 21.21
C THR A 198 0.36 9.62 21.00
N ASN A 199 -0.65 9.65 20.13
CA ASN A 199 -1.49 10.84 19.95
C ASN A 199 -2.28 11.19 21.22
N ALA A 200 -2.79 10.19 21.95
CA ALA A 200 -3.49 10.41 23.21
C ALA A 200 -2.57 10.98 24.31
N GLU A 201 -1.33 10.48 24.40
CA GLU A 201 -0.29 11.01 25.30
C GLU A 201 0.02 12.48 24.98
N ILE A 202 0.24 12.82 23.71
CA ILE A 202 0.50 14.21 23.28
C ILE A 202 -0.65 15.15 23.66
N ILE A 203 -1.90 14.72 23.46
CA ILE A 203 -3.08 15.52 23.83
C ILE A 203 -3.17 15.71 25.35
N SER A 204 -2.86 14.67 26.13
CA SER A 204 -2.83 14.74 27.58
C SER A 204 -1.77 15.74 28.07
N ASP A 205 -0.55 15.65 27.54
CA ASP A 205 0.56 16.56 27.89
C ASP A 205 0.24 18.01 27.50
N TYR A 206 -0.33 18.24 26.32
CA TYR A 206 -0.80 19.55 25.89
C TYR A 206 -1.83 20.14 26.86
N ASN A 207 -2.81 19.33 27.28
CA ASN A 207 -3.84 19.76 28.22
C ASN A 207 -3.27 20.06 29.61
N PHE A 208 -2.31 19.26 30.08
CA PHE A 208 -1.60 19.50 31.33
C PHE A 208 -0.83 20.84 31.31
N LEU A 209 -0.03 21.07 30.27
CA LEU A 209 0.72 22.32 30.10
C LEU A 209 -0.21 23.54 30.02
N LYS A 210 -1.35 23.41 29.33
CA LYS A 210 -2.37 24.47 29.22
C LYS A 210 -3.02 24.80 30.58
N GLN A 211 -3.14 23.83 31.49
CA GLN A 211 -3.62 24.08 32.86
C GLN A 211 -2.58 24.78 33.72
N GLN A 212 -1.28 24.47 33.57
CA GLN A 212 -0.19 25.09 34.32
C GLN A 212 0.08 26.55 33.90
N LEU A 213 -0.33 26.95 32.69
CA LEU A 213 -0.17 28.30 32.15
C LEU A 213 -1.37 29.22 32.44
N ARG A 214 -2.34 28.78 33.23
CA ARG A 214 -3.47 29.57 33.74
C ARG A 214 -3.25 29.94 35.20
#